data_AF-A0A2Z6M8S7-F1
#
_entry.id   AF-A0A2Z6M8S7-F1
#
_cell.length_a   1.000
_cell.length_b   1.000
_cell.length_c   1.000
_cell.angle_alpha   90.00
_cell.angle_beta   90.00
_cell.angle_gamma   90.00
#
_symmetry.space_group_name_H-M   'P 1'
#
loop_
_entity.id
_entity.type
_entity.pdbx_description
1 polymer ?
#
loop_
_entity_poly.entity_id
_entity_poly.type
_entity_poly.pdbx_seq_one_letter_code
_entity_poly.pdbx_strand_id
1 'polypeptide(L)'
;MLEDDDLVSTVIPAVTVVLEGRSIGQRISLHNHGSYQSLTKALRQMFVDCTDDDRANDHLDLSNAIPGHLIAYEDMENDLLLAGNLTWK
;
A
#
# COMPACT_ATOMS: atom_id res chain seq x y z
N MET A 1 -0.48 -36.21 -16.84
CA MET A 1 -1.73 -35.59 -17.32
C MET A 1 -1.81 -34.30 -16.54
N LEU A 2 -1.65 -33.16 -17.22
CA LEU A 2 -1.54 -31.84 -16.61
C LEU A 2 -2.88 -31.48 -15.98
N GLU A 3 -2.89 -31.26 -14.67
CA GLU A 3 -4.00 -30.64 -13.96
C GLU A 3 -3.82 -29.12 -14.07
N ASP A 4 -4.16 -28.60 -15.25
CA ASP A 4 -4.32 -27.18 -15.58
C ASP A 4 -5.74 -26.74 -15.16
N ASP A 5 -6.06 -26.81 -13.87
CA ASP A 5 -7.36 -26.41 -13.34
C ASP A 5 -7.18 -25.78 -11.96
N ASP A 6 -6.82 -24.48 -11.94
CA ASP A 6 -7.24 -23.45 -10.96
C ASP A 6 -6.46 -22.12 -11.13
N LEU A 7 -6.07 -21.74 -12.36
CA LEU A 7 -5.53 -20.40 -12.61
C LEU A 7 -6.62 -19.54 -13.26
N VAL A 8 -7.78 -19.45 -12.60
CA VAL A 8 -8.67 -18.31 -12.80
C VAL A 8 -7.91 -17.07 -12.37
N SER A 9 -7.25 -16.49 -13.38
CA SER A 9 -6.55 -15.22 -13.41
C SER A 9 -7.44 -14.12 -12.85
N THR A 10 -7.52 -14.05 -11.54
CA THR A 10 -7.96 -12.84 -10.86
C THR A 10 -6.82 -11.87 -11.12
N VAL A 11 -6.94 -11.09 -12.19
CA VAL A 11 -5.99 -10.02 -12.49
C VAL A 11 -6.16 -9.01 -11.38
N ILE A 12 -5.42 -9.18 -10.29
CA ILE A 12 -5.52 -8.29 -9.14
C ILE A 12 -4.91 -6.96 -9.58
N PRO A 13 -5.69 -5.86 -9.59
CA PRO A 13 -5.18 -4.58 -10.04
C PRO A 13 -4.09 -4.12 -9.07
N ALA A 14 -2.87 -3.98 -9.59
CA ALA A 14 -1.81 -3.30 -8.87
C ALA A 14 -2.17 -1.81 -8.80
N VAL A 15 -2.13 -1.24 -7.59
CA VAL A 15 -2.44 0.16 -7.35
C VAL A 15 -1.17 0.98 -7.51
N THR A 16 -1.29 2.14 -8.14
CA THR A 16 -0.17 3.07 -8.27
C THR A 16 -0.20 4.03 -7.09
N VAL A 17 0.92 4.14 -6.40
CA VAL A 17 1.11 5.07 -5.28
C VAL A 17 2.04 6.17 -5.73
N VAL A 18 1.57 7.40 -5.55
CA VAL A 18 2.31 8.61 -5.86
C VAL A 18 2.55 9.39 -4.57
N LEU A 19 3.76 9.92 -4.42
CA LEU A 19 4.12 10.79 -3.30
C LEU A 19 4.39 12.18 -3.84
N GLU A 20 3.72 13.19 -3.28
CA GLU A 20 3.96 14.59 -3.63
C GLU A 20 5.45 14.94 -3.41
N GLY A 21 6.07 15.58 -4.40
CA GLY A 21 7.51 15.88 -4.36
C GLY A 21 8.43 14.78 -4.88
N ARG A 22 7.93 13.59 -5.24
CA ARG A 22 8.69 12.58 -6.00
C ARG A 22 8.19 12.48 -7.45
N SER A 23 9.12 12.44 -8.40
CA SER A 23 8.81 12.31 -9.83
C SER A 23 8.48 10.87 -10.26
N ILE A 24 8.53 9.91 -9.34
CA ILE A 24 8.29 8.50 -9.63
C ILE A 24 7.22 7.93 -8.70
N GLY A 25 6.16 7.40 -9.31
CA GLY A 25 5.17 6.57 -8.64
C GLY A 25 5.64 5.13 -8.57
N GLN A 26 5.26 4.42 -7.50
CA GLN A 26 5.53 2.99 -7.35
C GLN A 26 4.23 2.19 -7.42
N ARG A 27 4.30 0.99 -7.98
CA ARG A 27 3.13 0.09 -8.05
C ARG A 27 3.18 -0.93 -6.93
N ILE A 28 2.08 -1.05 -6.20
CA ILE A 28 1.92 -2.00 -5.10
C ILE A 28 0.73 -2.91 -5.36
N SER A 29 0.82 -4.13 -4.84
CA SER A 29 -0.26 -5.10 -4.91
C SER A 29 -0.99 -5.15 -3.57
N LEU A 30 -2.22 -4.61 -3.49
CA LEU A 30 -2.97 -4.58 -2.23
C LEU A 30 -3.23 -5.99 -1.67
N HIS A 31 -3.34 -7.02 -2.52
CA HIS A 31 -3.56 -8.40 -2.06
C HIS A 31 -2.40 -9.01 -1.27
N ASN A 32 -1.18 -8.50 -1.42
CA ASN A 32 -0.04 -8.94 -0.61
C ASN A 32 -0.13 -8.43 0.83
N HIS A 33 -1.04 -7.51 1.12
CA HIS A 33 -1.19 -6.88 2.43
C HIS A 33 -2.52 -7.32 3.05
N GLY A 34 -2.46 -7.91 4.25
CA GLY A 34 -3.66 -8.30 5.02
C GLY A 34 -4.17 -7.21 5.97
N SER A 35 -3.51 -6.04 6.00
CA SER A 35 -3.85 -4.93 6.89
C SER A 35 -3.23 -3.62 6.44
N TYR A 36 -3.79 -2.50 6.92
CA TYR A 36 -3.20 -1.17 6.76
C TYR A 36 -1.78 -1.07 7.33
N GLN A 37 -1.44 -1.84 8.37
CA GLN A 37 -0.10 -1.87 8.94
C GLN A 37 0.92 -2.45 7.95
N SER A 38 0.56 -3.55 7.26
CA SER A 38 1.42 -4.14 6.23
C SER A 38 1.60 -3.20 5.04
N LEU A 39 0.53 -2.53 4.61
CA LEU A 39 0.60 -1.49 3.59
C LEU A 39 1.51 -0.32 4.01
N THR A 40 1.33 0.17 5.24
CA THR A 40 2.12 1.27 5.81
C THR A 40 3.62 0.93 5.83
N LYS A 41 3.96 -0.30 6.25
CA LYS A 41 5.34 -0.79 6.25
C LYS A 41 5.94 -0.81 4.84
N ALA A 42 5.20 -1.29 3.85
CA ALA A 42 5.65 -1.29 2.46
C ALA A 42 5.86 0.13 1.92
N LEU A 43 4.92 1.04 2.18
CA LEU A 43 5.04 2.45 1.76
C LEU A 43 6.27 3.12 2.39
N ARG A 44 6.53 2.88 3.68
CA ARG A 44 7.72 3.43 4.34
C ARG A 44 9.01 2.88 3.72
N GLN A 45 9.07 1.58 3.44
CA GLN A 45 10.22 0.97 2.77
C GLN A 45 10.44 1.56 1.37
N MET A 46 9.35 1.84 0.64
CA MET A 46 9.40 2.39 -0.72
C MET A 46 9.78 3.87 -0.78
N PHE A 47 9.33 4.68 0.19
CA PHE A 47 9.41 6.14 0.12
C PHE A 47 10.38 6.81 1.10
N VAL A 48 10.72 6.15 2.21
CA VAL A 48 11.51 6.76 3.30
C VAL A 48 12.94 6.18 3.39
N ASP A 49 13.26 5.14 2.61
CA ASP A 49 14.60 4.52 2.59
C ASP A 49 15.06 4.12 4.02
N CYS A 50 14.15 3.54 4.79
CA CYS A 50 14.45 3.12 6.17
C CYS A 50 15.34 1.88 6.15
N THR A 51 16.61 2.10 6.44
CA THR A 51 17.56 1.09 6.92
C THR A 51 17.05 0.53 8.25
N ASP A 52 16.46 -0.67 8.19
CA ASP A 52 16.46 -1.72 9.22
C ASP A 52 16.17 -1.36 10.70
N ASP A 53 15.49 -0.26 11.01
CA ASP A 53 15.02 -0.04 12.39
C ASP A 53 13.68 -0.76 12.59
N ASP A 54 13.76 -2.08 12.77
CA ASP A 54 12.60 -2.94 13.05
C ASP A 54 11.83 -2.51 14.31
N ARG A 55 12.45 -1.72 15.20
CA ARG A 55 11.78 -1.16 16.38
C ARG A 55 10.87 0.01 16.07
N ALA A 56 11.12 0.73 14.98
CA ALA A 56 10.23 1.77 14.49
C ALA A 56 9.04 1.22 13.70
N ASN A 57 9.01 -0.08 13.35
CA ASN A 57 7.89 -0.73 12.64
C ASN A 57 6.70 -1.02 13.55
N ASP A 58 6.91 -1.25 14.84
CA ASP A 58 5.83 -1.61 15.77
C ASP A 58 4.86 -0.45 16.08
N HIS A 59 5.26 0.79 15.77
CA HIS A 59 4.43 1.99 15.94
C HIS A 59 4.09 2.67 14.60
N LEU A 60 4.16 1.92 13.50
CA LEU A 60 3.80 2.43 12.18
C LEU A 60 2.31 2.27 11.90
N ASP A 61 1.67 3.41 11.71
CA ASP A 61 0.29 3.56 11.30
C ASP A 61 0.20 4.43 10.04
N LEU A 62 -0.96 4.45 9.39
CA LEU A 62 -1.21 5.30 8.22
C LEU A 62 -0.90 6.79 8.47
N SER A 63 -1.01 7.25 9.73
CA SER A 63 -0.77 8.64 10.12
C SER A 63 0.72 9.03 10.14
N ASN A 64 1.63 8.05 10.25
CA ASN A 64 3.08 8.28 10.32
C ASN A 64 3.86 7.43 9.30
N ALA A 65 3.15 6.81 8.35
CA ALA A 65 3.69 6.03 7.25
C ALA A 65 4.82 6.78 6.51
N ILE A 66 4.56 8.06 6.20
CA ILE A 66 5.49 8.95 5.53
C ILE A 66 5.43 10.28 6.28
N PRO A 67 6.53 10.72 6.92
CA PRO A 67 6.54 11.97 7.67
C PRO A 67 6.07 13.16 6.82
N GLY A 68 5.12 13.93 7.36
CA GLY A 68 4.58 15.12 6.71
C GLY A 68 3.59 14.85 5.57
N HIS A 69 3.20 13.60 5.34
CA HIS A 69 2.26 13.23 4.29
C HIS A 69 1.07 12.46 4.85
N LEU A 70 -0.08 12.67 4.22
CA LEU A 70 -1.30 11.90 4.47
C LEU A 70 -1.51 10.90 3.34
N ILE A 71 -2.01 9.72 3.69
CA ILE A 71 -2.25 8.64 2.74
C ILE A 71 -3.70 8.73 2.29
N ALA A 72 -3.92 8.88 0.98
CA ALA A 72 -5.25 8.84 0.35
C ALA A 72 -5.25 7.82 -0.78
N TYR A 73 -6.43 7.29 -1.11
CA TYR A 73 -6.66 6.42 -2.26
C TYR A 73 -7.80 6.97 -3.11
N GLU A 74 -7.73 6.68 -4.40
CA GLU A 74 -8.80 6.96 -5.35
C GLU A 74 -9.67 5.70 -5.47
N ASP A 75 -10.98 5.85 -5.32
CA ASP A 75 -11.92 4.74 -5.48
C ASP A 75 -12.40 4.58 -6.93
N MET A 76 -13.39 3.70 -7.14
CA MET A 76 -13.96 3.44 -8.46
C MET A 76 -14.80 4.62 -9.00
N GLU A 77 -15.18 5.56 -8.15
CA GLU A 77 -15.93 6.76 -8.50
C GLU A 77 -14.98 7.96 -8.77
N ASN A 78 -13.67 7.71 -8.77
CA ASN A 78 -12.61 8.72 -8.87
C ASN A 78 -12.60 9.71 -7.68
N ASP A 79 -13.16 9.31 -6.54
CA ASP A 79 -13.16 10.11 -5.33
C ASP A 79 -11.86 9.88 -4.55
N LEU A 80 -11.21 10.98 -4.18
CA LEU A 80 -10.02 10.93 -3.34
C LEU A 80 -10.43 10.82 -1.86
N LEU A 81 -10.21 9.65 -1.28
CA LEU A 81 -10.57 9.33 0.10
C LEU A 81 -9.34 9.11 0.97
N LEU A 82 -9.41 9.58 2.21
CA LEU A 82 -8.33 9.35 3.18
C LEU A 82 -8.27 7.87 3.57
N ALA A 83 -7.07 7.28 3.52
CA ALA A 83 -6.84 5.94 4.01
C ALA A 83 -7.02 5.88 5.53
N GLY A 84 -7.74 4.87 6.01
CA GLY A 84 -8.13 4.75 7.42
C GLY A 84 -9.57 5.19 7.72
N ASN A 85 -10.26 5.85 6.77
CA ASN A 85 -11.71 6.08 6.87
C ASN A 85 -12.52 4.80 6.64
N LEU A 86 -12.03 3.89 5.80
CA LEU A 86 -12.61 2.57 5.62
C LEU A 86 -11.85 1.54 6.45
N THR A 87 -12.53 0.48 6.85
CA THR A 87 -11.90 -0.67 7.50
C THR A 87 -11.27 -1.57 6.43
N TRP A 88 -10.04 -2.03 6.67
CA TRP A 88 -9.43 -3.08 5.85
C TRP A 88 -10.25 -4.36 5.98
N LYS A 89 -10.61 -4.99 4.86
CA LYS A 89 -11.37 -6.24 4.82
C LYS A 89 -10.49 -7.42 4.45
#